data_AF-A0AAU9CTS0-F1
#
_entry.id   AF-A0AAU9CTS0-F1
#
_cell.length_a   1.000
_cell.length_b   1.000
_cell.length_c   1.000
_cell.angle_alpha   90.00
_cell.angle_beta   90.00
_cell.angle_gamma   90.00
#
_symmetry.space_group_name_H-M   'P 1'
#
loop_
_entity.id
_entity.type
_entity.pdbx_description
1 polymer ?
#
loop_
_entity_poly.entity_id
_entity_poly.type
_entity_poly.pdbx_seq_one_letter_code
_entity_poly.pdbx_strand_id
1 'polypeptide(L)'
;MLKNPLSYLTGHEMEKPDYKTEPNSDEYKLMGTYFEIMSDNNLKKFNGDMSPLVESLDKTITPNLSCIKSSFRKKIIADSINDLLDYYL
;
A
#
# COMPACT_ATOMS: atom_id res chain seq x y z
N MET A 1 -11.51 19.78 -1.86
CA MET A 1 -11.43 18.39 -1.39
C MET A 1 -11.12 17.50 -2.58
N LEU A 2 -10.06 16.70 -2.51
CA LEU A 2 -9.78 15.67 -3.51
C LEU A 2 -10.87 14.60 -3.41
N LYS A 3 -11.66 14.44 -4.47
CA LYS A 3 -12.52 13.26 -4.61
C LYS A 3 -11.60 12.10 -4.96
N ASN A 4 -11.61 11.06 -4.12
CA ASN A 4 -10.87 9.82 -4.29
C ASN A 4 -9.33 9.96 -4.31
N PRO A 5 -8.67 10.16 -3.15
CA PRO A 5 -7.22 10.36 -3.09
C PRO A 5 -6.42 9.17 -3.65
N LEU A 6 -6.94 7.93 -3.58
CA LEU A 6 -6.24 6.78 -4.14
C LEU A 6 -6.12 6.83 -5.67
N SER A 7 -6.97 7.57 -6.39
CA SER A 7 -6.81 7.79 -7.83
C SER A 7 -5.50 8.51 -8.17
N TYR A 8 -4.91 9.23 -7.22
CA TYR A 8 -3.64 9.97 -7.38
C TYR A 8 -2.42 9.14 -7.00
N LEU A 9 -2.60 7.90 -6.51
CA LEU A 9 -1.49 7.00 -6.26
C LEU A 9 -0.86 6.60 -7.61
N THR A 10 0.37 7.03 -7.82
CA THR A 10 1.16 6.82 -9.03
C THR A 10 2.56 6.37 -8.65
N GLY A 11 3.27 5.70 -9.56
CA GLY A 11 4.65 5.26 -9.34
C GLY A 11 5.68 6.37 -9.59
N HIS A 12 5.28 7.48 -10.23
CA HIS A 12 6.15 8.63 -10.52
C HIS A 12 5.37 9.94 -10.53
N GLU A 13 6.01 11.04 -10.13
CA GLU A 13 5.44 12.40 -10.07
C GLU A 13 4.81 12.91 -11.38
N MET A 14 5.20 12.35 -12.53
CA MET A 14 4.76 12.78 -13.87
C MET A 14 3.67 11.87 -14.45
N GLU A 15 3.36 10.76 -13.77
CA GLU A 15 2.31 9.84 -14.20
C GLU A 15 0.92 10.45 -13.95
N LYS A 16 0.01 10.16 -14.87
CA LYS A 16 -1.36 10.66 -14.76
C LYS A 16 -2.12 9.85 -13.71
N PRO A 17 -2.93 10.51 -12.85
CA PRO A 17 -3.83 9.81 -11.94
C PRO A 17 -4.76 8.85 -12.70
N ASP A 18 -5.11 7.74 -12.05
CA ASP A 18 -6.08 6.78 -12.57
C ASP A 18 -7.51 7.24 -12.28
N TYR A 19 -8.03 8.07 -13.19
CA TYR A 19 -9.42 8.52 -13.20
C TYR A 19 -10.38 7.51 -13.84
N LYS A 20 -9.87 6.44 -14.46
CA LYS A 20 -10.71 5.44 -15.15
C LYS A 20 -11.23 4.40 -14.17
N THR A 21 -10.42 4.04 -13.17
CA THR A 21 -10.76 3.00 -12.20
C THR A 21 -10.98 3.61 -10.82
N GLU A 22 -12.25 3.89 -10.51
CA GLU A 22 -12.62 4.46 -9.21
C GLU A 22 -12.33 3.48 -8.05
N PRO A 23 -11.58 3.90 -7.02
CA PRO A 23 -11.33 3.10 -5.83
C PRO A 23 -12.64 2.79 -5.09
N ASN A 24 -12.80 1.56 -4.60
CA ASN A 24 -13.96 1.15 -3.79
C ASN A 24 -13.63 1.12 -2.29
N SER A 25 -14.65 0.82 -1.48
CA SER A 25 -14.52 0.70 -0.02
C SER A 25 -13.46 -0.31 0.41
N ASP A 26 -13.36 -1.44 -0.28
CA ASP A 26 -12.44 -2.52 0.07
C ASP A 26 -10.99 -2.12 -0.20
N GLU A 27 -10.75 -1.43 -1.33
CA GLU A 27 -9.46 -0.83 -1.66
C GLU A 27 -9.06 0.22 -0.61
N TYR A 28 -9.99 1.10 -0.19
CA TYR A 28 -9.72 2.04 0.90
C TYR A 28 -9.41 1.35 2.23
N LYS A 29 -10.13 0.28 2.57
CA LYS A 29 -9.90 -0.48 3.80
C LYS A 29 -8.53 -1.18 3.77
N LEU A 30 -8.17 -1.76 2.63
CA LEU A 30 -6.87 -2.38 2.44
C LEU A 30 -5.74 -1.35 2.57
N MET A 31 -5.88 -0.19 1.92
CA MET A 31 -4.90 0.89 2.01
C MET A 31 -4.81 1.49 3.42
N GLY A 32 -5.93 1.63 4.12
CA GLY A 32 -5.92 2.01 5.54
C GLY A 32 -5.14 1.01 6.40
N THR A 33 -5.29 -0.29 6.13
CA THR A 33 -4.55 -1.35 6.82
C THR A 33 -3.06 -1.28 6.51
N TYR A 34 -2.69 -1.04 5.24
CA TYR A 34 -1.30 -0.83 4.82
C TYR A 34 -0.64 0.31 5.61
N PHE A 35 -1.29 1.48 5.68
CA PHE A 35 -0.76 2.64 6.39
C PHE A 35 -0.70 2.45 7.90
N GLU A 36 -1.68 1.74 8.48
CA GLU A 36 -1.65 1.42 9.91
C GLU A 36 -0.44 0.54 10.24
N ILE A 37 -0.17 -0.51 9.45
CA ILE A 37 1.00 -1.38 9.61
C ILE A 37 2.29 -0.55 9.54
N MET A 38 2.43 0.28 8.50
CA MET A 38 3.62 1.09 8.24
C MET A 38 3.72 2.38 9.07
N SER A 39 2.85 2.57 10.06
CA SER A 39 2.83 3.79 10.86
C SER A 39 4.04 3.89 11.80
N ASP A 40 4.48 5.13 12.07
CA ASP A 40 5.50 5.42 13.08
C ASP A 40 5.15 4.84 14.46
N ASN A 41 3.86 4.72 14.77
CA ASN A 41 3.40 4.13 16.02
C ASN A 41 3.76 2.65 16.10
N ASN A 42 3.59 1.90 15.01
CA ASN A 42 4.01 0.50 14.97
C ASN A 42 5.52 0.37 14.91
N LEU A 43 6.21 1.20 14.13
CA LEU A 43 7.67 1.19 14.09
C LEU A 43 8.28 1.42 15.50
N LYS A 44 7.74 2.36 16.28
CA LYS A 44 8.15 2.59 17.67
C LYS A 44 7.90 1.38 18.58
N LYS A 45 6.80 0.64 18.40
CA LYS A 45 6.52 -0.59 19.18
C LYS A 45 7.58 -1.67 18.94
N PHE A 46 8.15 -1.69 17.74
CA PHE A 46 9.25 -2.60 17.37
C PHE A 46 10.63 -1.94 17.49
N ASN A 47 10.76 -0.86 18.27
CA ASN A 47 12.04 -0.17 18.51
C ASN A 47 12.80 0.25 17.24
N GLY A 48 12.09 0.62 16.18
CA GLY A 48 12.70 0.99 14.90
C GLY A 48 13.00 -0.19 13.97
N ASP A 49 12.69 -1.42 14.37
CA ASP A 49 12.82 -2.59 13.50
C ASP A 49 11.66 -2.65 12.50
N MET A 50 12.02 -2.62 11.21
CA MET A 50 11.08 -2.67 10.10
C MET A 50 10.71 -4.11 9.71
N SER A 51 11.55 -5.11 10.01
CA SER A 51 11.33 -6.49 9.57
C SER A 51 9.95 -7.04 10.03
N PRO A 52 9.48 -6.83 11.28
CA PRO A 52 8.14 -7.27 11.70
C PRO A 52 6.99 -6.57 10.97
N LEU A 53 7.17 -5.30 10.57
CA LEU A 53 6.18 -4.54 9.81
C LEU A 53 6.08 -5.06 8.39
N VAL A 54 7.23 -5.30 7.75
CA VAL A 54 7.31 -5.83 6.40
C VAL A 54 6.73 -7.24 6.33
N GLU A 55 7.03 -8.12 7.29
CA GLU A 55 6.37 -9.43 7.39
C GLU A 55 4.85 -9.30 7.55
N SER A 56 4.38 -8.31 8.30
CA SER A 56 2.94 -8.07 8.52
C SER A 56 2.27 -7.56 7.25
N LEU A 57 2.95 -6.72 6.46
CA LEU A 57 2.51 -6.32 5.13
C LEU A 57 2.34 -7.53 4.23
N ASP A 58 3.36 -8.40 4.16
CA ASP A 58 3.29 -9.57 3.29
C ASP A 58 2.16 -10.52 3.70
N LYS A 59 2.02 -10.81 5.00
CA LYS A 59 0.97 -11.70 5.52
C LYS A 59 -0.45 -11.13 5.37
N THR A 60 -0.62 -9.81 5.38
CA THR A 60 -1.94 -9.16 5.46
C THR A 60 -2.37 -8.52 4.15
N ILE A 61 -1.47 -7.87 3.43
CA ILE A 61 -1.78 -7.08 2.24
C ILE A 61 -1.61 -7.90 0.96
N THR A 62 -0.49 -8.62 0.80
CA THR A 62 -0.20 -9.40 -0.43
C THR A 62 -1.36 -10.32 -0.84
N PRO A 63 -1.97 -11.13 0.07
CA PRO A 63 -3.08 -12.01 -0.29
C PRO A 63 -4.35 -11.28 -0.74
N ASN A 64 -4.49 -10.01 -0.34
CA ASN A 64 -5.68 -9.20 -0.55
C ASN A 64 -5.51 -8.15 -1.66
N LEU A 65 -4.39 -8.15 -2.38
CA LEU A 65 -4.15 -7.24 -3.52
C LEU A 65 -5.23 -7.34 -4.61
N SER A 66 -5.96 -8.46 -4.69
CA SER A 66 -7.09 -8.64 -5.60
C SER A 66 -8.23 -7.63 -5.35
N CYS A 67 -8.37 -7.09 -4.13
CA CYS A 67 -9.33 -6.04 -3.78
C CYS A 67 -9.06 -4.71 -4.50
N ILE A 68 -7.82 -4.45 -4.94
CA ILE A 68 -7.47 -3.25 -5.70
C ILE A 68 -7.95 -3.43 -7.14
N LYS A 69 -8.91 -2.59 -7.57
CA LYS A 69 -9.50 -2.71 -8.92
C LYS A 69 -8.53 -2.31 -10.02
N SER A 70 -7.79 -1.23 -9.79
CA SER A 70 -6.81 -0.73 -10.76
C SER A 70 -5.62 -1.67 -10.82
N SER A 71 -5.36 -2.27 -11.98
CA SER A 71 -4.16 -3.07 -12.20
C SER A 71 -2.88 -2.25 -11.98
N PHE A 72 -2.93 -0.97 -12.31
CA PHE A 72 -1.84 -0.02 -12.12
C PHE A 72 -1.54 0.22 -10.64
N ARG A 73 -2.53 0.61 -9.83
CA ARG A 73 -2.34 0.81 -8.38
C ARG A 73 -1.97 -0.49 -7.67
N LYS A 74 -2.56 -1.61 -8.10
CA LYS A 74 -2.23 -2.94 -7.59
C LYS A 74 -0.75 -3.24 -7.77
N LYS A 75 -0.22 -2.95 -8.96
CA LYS A 75 1.20 -3.13 -9.25
C LYS A 75 2.07 -2.25 -8.35
N ILE A 76 1.74 -0.96 -8.19
CA ILE A 76 2.50 -0.04 -7.32
C ILE A 76 2.60 -0.59 -5.88
N ILE A 77 1.47 -1.04 -5.31
CA ILE A 77 1.47 -1.58 -3.95
C ILE A 77 2.23 -2.91 -3.87
N ALA A 78 2.07 -3.78 -4.86
CA ALA A 78 2.80 -5.05 -4.91
C ALA A 78 4.31 -4.82 -5.00
N ASP A 79 4.76 -3.96 -5.92
CA ASP A 79 6.17 -3.61 -6.10
C ASP A 79 6.73 -2.98 -4.81
N SER A 80 5.99 -2.06 -4.18
CA SER A 80 6.41 -1.46 -2.90
C SER A 80 6.56 -2.49 -1.77
N ILE A 81 5.73 -3.53 -1.70
CA ILE A 81 5.86 -4.59 -0.67
C ILE A 81 7.07 -5.46 -0.99
N ASN A 82 7.26 -5.85 -2.26
CA ASN A 82 8.40 -6.65 -2.70
C ASN A 82 9.73 -5.91 -2.44
N ASP A 83 9.81 -4.63 -2.76
CA ASP A 83 11.01 -3.81 -2.51
C ASP A 83 11.35 -3.75 -1.00
N LEU A 84 10.33 -3.67 -0.14
CA LEU A 84 10.51 -3.70 1.32
C LEU A 84 10.96 -5.08 1.81
N LEU A 85 10.40 -6.16 1.26
CA LEU A 85 10.82 -7.53 1.55
C LEU A 85 12.29 -7.73 1.18
N ASP A 86 12.66 -7.38 -0.05
CA ASP A 86 14.03 -7.54 -0.57
C ASP A 86 15.07 -6.73 0.23
N TYR A 87 14.66 -5.60 0.83
CA TYR A 87 15.57 -4.75 1.61
C TYR A 87 15.70 -5.14 3.09
N TYR A 88 14.60 -5.55 3.73
CA TYR A 88 14.56 -5.75 5.19
C TYR A 88 14.55 -7.21 5.66
N LEU A 89 14.30 -8.18 4.77
CA LEU A 89 14.24 -9.62 5.08
C LEU A 89 15.22 -10.41 4.19
#